data_AF-A0A8D7ZTR2-F1
#
_entry.id   AF-A0A8D7ZTR2-F1
#
_cell.length_a   1.000
_cell.length_b   1.000
_cell.length_c   1.000
_cell.angle_alpha   90.00
_cell.angle_beta   90.00
_cell.angle_gamma   90.00
#
_symmetry.space_group_name_H-M   'P 1'
#
loop_
_entity.id
_entity.type
_entity.pdbx_description
1 polymer ?
#
loop_
_entity_poly.entity_id
_entity_poly.type
_entity_poly.pdbx_seq_one_letter_code
_entity_poly.pdbx_strand_id
1 'polypeptide(L)'
;MDQLGTAINTLRSRLDREMPRHRRRNADIVDYRDFIAQRDALINVPEVAKSNELADRHRQHGNRAYAAKRFDEALLQYNQSICFAERGSKQLGMGYANRSAVYFEQEEYEFALYNIELARKHNYPEDMMP
;
A
#
# COMPACT_ATOMS: atom_id res chain seq x y z
N MET A 1 -8.17 6.10 -12.92
CA MET A 1 -9.15 5.39 -12.08
C MET A 1 -8.82 3.91 -12.18
N ASP A 2 -8.40 3.33 -11.05
CA ASP A 2 -7.82 1.99 -10.96
C ASP A 2 -8.86 0.88 -11.23
N GLN A 3 -8.49 -0.14 -12.01
CA GLN A 3 -9.34 -1.26 -12.40
C GLN A 3 -9.90 -2.01 -11.17
N LEU A 4 -9.10 -2.09 -10.10
CA LEU A 4 -9.52 -2.67 -8.83
C LEU A 4 -10.66 -1.88 -8.17
N GLY A 5 -10.61 -0.54 -8.22
CA GLY A 5 -11.67 0.31 -7.69
C GLY A 5 -13.01 0.10 -8.40
N THR A 6 -12.99 -0.05 -9.72
CA THR A 6 -14.19 -0.40 -10.51
C THR A 6 -14.71 -1.78 -10.17
N ALA A 7 -13.82 -2.77 -10.00
CA ALA A 7 -14.19 -4.13 -9.64
C ALA A 7 -14.85 -4.20 -8.25
N ILE A 8 -14.25 -3.55 -7.23
CA ILE A 8 -14.78 -3.48 -5.87
C ILE A 8 -16.16 -2.80 -5.85
N ASN A 9 -16.32 -1.66 -6.54
CA ASN A 9 -17.61 -0.98 -6.62
C ASN A 9 -18.66 -1.86 -7.28
N THR A 10 -18.30 -2.57 -8.35
CA THR A 10 -19.20 -3.51 -9.03
C THR A 10 -19.64 -4.65 -8.10
N LEU A 11 -18.70 -5.23 -7.35
CA LEU A 11 -18.99 -6.26 -6.35
C LEU A 11 -19.93 -5.76 -5.27
N ARG A 12 -19.67 -4.57 -4.72
CA ARG A 12 -20.51 -3.96 -3.69
C ARG A 12 -21.93 -3.74 -4.19
N SER A 13 -22.09 -3.15 -5.38
CA SER A 13 -23.41 -2.92 -5.99
C SER A 13 -24.17 -4.21 -6.29
N ARG A 14 -23.47 -5.33 -6.56
CA ARG A 14 -24.09 -6.64 -6.82
C ARG A 14 -24.38 -7.45 -5.56
N LEU A 15 -23.63 -7.25 -4.48
CA LEU A 15 -23.92 -7.82 -3.17
C LEU A 15 -25.11 -7.10 -2.53
N ASP A 16 -25.12 -5.76 -2.64
CA ASP A 16 -26.36 -5.01 -2.66
C ASP A 16 -27.27 -5.57 -3.78
N ARG A 17 -28.52 -5.20 -4.05
CA ARG A 17 -29.36 -5.92 -5.06
C ARG A 17 -29.62 -7.42 -4.77
N GLU A 18 -28.63 -8.32 -4.79
CA GLU A 18 -28.81 -9.79 -4.71
C GLU A 18 -28.99 -10.32 -3.28
N MET A 19 -28.47 -9.62 -2.26
CA MET A 19 -28.72 -10.00 -0.86
C MET A 19 -30.05 -9.44 -0.34
N PRO A 20 -30.99 -10.30 0.13
CA PRO A 20 -32.24 -9.85 0.72
C PRO A 20 -32.02 -9.03 2.00
N ARG A 21 -32.87 -8.03 2.24
CA ARG A 21 -32.71 -7.02 3.31
C ARG A 21 -32.51 -7.61 4.71
N HIS A 22 -33.15 -8.74 5.03
CA HIS A 22 -32.97 -9.44 6.31
C HIS A 22 -31.59 -10.10 6.46
N ARG A 23 -30.97 -10.49 5.34
CA ARG A 23 -29.68 -11.19 5.30
C ARG A 23 -28.55 -10.18 5.29
N ARG A 24 -28.74 -8.98 4.71
CA ARG A 24 -27.81 -7.85 4.81
C ARG A 24 -27.58 -7.36 6.24
N ARG A 25 -28.59 -7.42 7.11
CA ARG A 25 -28.51 -6.91 8.49
C ARG A 25 -27.72 -7.84 9.42
N ASN A 26 -27.69 -9.13 9.08
CA ASN A 26 -27.01 -10.21 9.81
C ASN A 26 -26.01 -10.97 8.90
N ALA A 27 -25.54 -10.33 7.82
CA ALA A 27 -24.58 -10.95 6.91
C ALA A 27 -23.26 -11.09 7.69
N ASP A 28 -23.05 -12.29 8.21
CA ASP A 28 -21.80 -12.72 8.79
C ASP A 28 -20.70 -12.66 7.71
N ILE A 29 -19.45 -12.50 8.12
CA ILE A 29 -18.26 -12.61 7.27
C ILE A 29 -18.32 -13.86 6.35
N VAL A 30 -18.97 -14.94 6.79
CA VAL A 30 -19.20 -16.18 6.03
C VAL A 30 -20.08 -15.94 4.80
N ASP A 31 -21.23 -15.28 4.96
CA ASP A 31 -22.14 -15.00 3.83
C ASP A 31 -21.45 -14.10 2.78
N TYR A 32 -20.61 -13.17 3.24
CA TYR A 32 -19.81 -12.31 2.36
C TYR A 32 -18.72 -13.11 1.63
N ARG A 33 -17.99 -13.98 2.36
CA ARG A 33 -16.95 -14.84 1.81
C ARG A 33 -17.51 -15.80 0.76
N ASP A 34 -18.64 -16.43 1.04
CA ASP A 34 -19.26 -17.38 0.13
C ASP A 34 -19.82 -16.69 -1.12
N PHE A 35 -20.37 -15.49 -0.97
CA PHE A 35 -20.79 -14.66 -2.12
C PHE A 35 -19.62 -14.30 -3.03
N ILE A 36 -18.47 -13.97 -2.43
CA ILE A 36 -17.20 -13.68 -3.11
C ILE A 36 -16.64 -14.92 -3.81
N ALA A 37 -16.57 -16.06 -3.12
CA ALA A 37 -16.00 -17.29 -3.65
C ALA A 37 -16.78 -17.81 -4.87
N GLN A 38 -18.10 -17.61 -4.90
CA GLN A 38 -18.93 -17.93 -6.06
C GLN A 38 -18.71 -17.01 -7.27
N ARG A 39 -17.99 -15.88 -7.10
CA ARG A 39 -17.79 -14.82 -8.10
C ARG A 39 -16.32 -14.45 -8.25
N ASP A 40 -15.45 -15.45 -8.12
CA ASP A 40 -13.98 -15.36 -8.10
C ASP A 40 -13.39 -14.49 -9.24
N ALA A 41 -13.99 -14.53 -10.43
CA ALA A 41 -13.57 -13.75 -11.59
C ALA A 41 -13.63 -12.21 -11.40
N LEU A 42 -14.38 -11.70 -10.41
CA LEU A 42 -14.44 -10.26 -10.13
C LEU A 42 -13.31 -9.77 -9.21
N ILE A 43 -12.60 -10.68 -8.54
CA ILE A 43 -11.56 -10.36 -7.53
C ILE A 43 -10.21 -10.94 -7.92
N ASN A 44 -10.19 -11.86 -8.88
CA ASN A 44 -8.99 -12.34 -9.54
C ASN A 44 -8.40 -11.22 -10.44
N VAL A 45 -7.82 -10.22 -9.78
CA VAL A 45 -7.09 -9.13 -10.42
C VAL A 45 -5.66 -9.62 -10.68
N PRO A 46 -5.11 -9.44 -11.89
CA PRO A 46 -3.75 -9.85 -12.17
C PRO A 46 -2.80 -9.19 -11.17
N GLU A 47 -1.95 -10.01 -10.54
CA GLU A 47 -0.95 -9.51 -9.61
C GLU A 47 -0.05 -8.52 -10.34
N VAL A 48 0.05 -7.31 -9.79
CA VAL A 48 0.93 -6.29 -10.33
C VAL A 48 2.36 -6.65 -9.97
N ALA A 49 3.17 -6.93 -10.99
CA ALA A 49 4.57 -7.27 -10.79
C ALA A 49 5.34 -6.13 -10.08
N LYS A 50 6.29 -6.53 -9.24
CA LYS A 50 7.27 -5.61 -8.66
C LYS A 50 8.10 -4.95 -9.77
N SER A 51 8.53 -3.72 -9.53
CA SER A 51 9.41 -2.96 -10.42
C SER A 51 10.16 -1.91 -9.62
N ASN A 52 11.49 -2.04 -9.57
CA ASN A 52 12.34 -1.04 -8.92
C ASN A 52 12.29 0.32 -9.61
N GLU A 53 11.99 0.36 -10.92
CA GLU A 53 11.78 1.61 -11.65
C GLU A 53 10.51 2.31 -11.16
N LEU A 54 9.38 1.58 -11.06
CA LEU A 54 8.15 2.13 -10.49
C LEU A 54 8.36 2.58 -9.05
N ALA A 55 9.05 1.78 -8.24
CA ALA A 55 9.40 2.11 -6.88
C ALA A 55 10.15 3.45 -6.81
N ASP A 56 11.19 3.61 -7.63
CA ASP A 56 11.99 4.82 -7.64
C ASP A 56 11.18 6.06 -8.07
N ARG A 57 10.31 5.93 -9.08
CA ARG A 57 9.42 7.04 -9.50
C ARG A 57 8.51 7.49 -8.36
N HIS A 58 7.88 6.55 -7.65
CA HIS A 58 7.06 6.85 -6.48
C HIS A 58 7.87 7.49 -5.36
N ARG A 59 9.06 6.96 -5.06
CA ARG A 59 9.96 7.54 -4.06
C ARG A 59 10.38 8.96 -4.42
N GLN A 60 10.74 9.23 -5.68
CA GLN A 60 11.08 10.58 -6.14
C GLN A 60 9.89 11.54 -6.03
N HIS A 61 8.66 11.07 -6.29
CA HIS A 61 7.45 11.86 -6.03
C HIS A 61 7.29 12.15 -4.54
N GLY A 62 7.44 11.12 -3.70
CA GLY A 62 7.42 11.26 -2.24
C GLY A 62 8.44 12.28 -1.75
N ASN A 63 9.67 12.29 -2.29
CA ASN A 63 10.71 13.25 -1.94
C ASN A 63 10.27 14.69 -2.25
N ARG A 64 9.63 14.92 -3.40
CA ARG A 64 9.10 16.26 -3.75
C ARG A 64 7.97 16.69 -2.80
N ALA A 65 7.07 15.78 -2.45
CA ALA A 65 6.00 16.05 -1.50
C ALA A 65 6.54 16.32 -0.09
N TYR A 66 7.52 15.54 0.36
CA TYR A 66 8.21 15.70 1.64
C TYR A 66 8.89 17.07 1.73
N ALA A 67 9.66 17.45 0.70
CA ALA A 67 10.31 18.76 0.64
C ALA A 67 9.29 19.92 0.69
N ALA A 68 8.08 19.71 0.15
CA ALA A 68 6.96 20.64 0.24
C ALA A 68 6.17 20.54 1.56
N LYS A 69 6.63 19.74 2.54
CA LYS A 69 5.96 19.45 3.81
C LYS A 69 4.55 18.88 3.68
N ARG A 70 4.25 18.21 2.56
CA ARG A 70 2.99 17.50 2.32
C ARG A 70 3.13 16.06 2.77
N PHE A 71 3.13 15.86 4.08
CA PHE A 71 3.51 14.58 4.69
C PHE A 71 2.56 13.42 4.34
N ASP A 72 1.25 13.65 4.24
CA ASP A 72 0.30 12.61 3.84
C ASP A 72 0.54 12.12 2.41
N GLU A 73 0.83 13.05 1.49
CA GLU A 73 1.16 12.73 0.10
C GLU A 73 2.51 12.00 0.02
N ALA A 74 3.50 12.46 0.79
CA ALA A 74 4.80 11.80 0.87
C ALA A 74 4.67 10.36 1.39
N LEU A 75 3.90 10.15 2.46
CA LEU A 75 3.65 8.84 3.06
C LEU A 75 2.96 7.90 2.08
N LEU A 76 1.93 8.37 1.37
CA LEU A 76 1.25 7.60 0.33
C LEU A 76 2.24 7.14 -0.76
N GLN A 77 3.07 8.04 -1.25
CA GLN A 77 4.03 7.74 -2.31
C GLN A 77 5.15 6.82 -1.85
N TYR A 78 5.66 6.98 -0.62
CA TYR A 78 6.64 6.05 -0.07
C TYR A 78 6.05 4.66 0.16
N ASN A 79 4.78 4.55 0.58
CA ASN A 79 4.09 3.27 0.67
C ASN A 79 3.97 2.61 -0.71
N GLN A 80 3.59 3.36 -1.75
CA GLN A 80 3.58 2.85 -3.12
C GLN A 80 4.98 2.40 -3.56
N SER A 81 6.03 3.17 -3.26
CA SER A 81 7.41 2.79 -3.53
C SER A 81 7.76 1.42 -2.92
N ILE A 82 7.45 1.22 -1.63
CA ILE A 82 7.68 -0.04 -0.92
C ILE A 82 6.87 -1.18 -1.56
N CYS A 83 5.62 -0.93 -1.95
CA CYS A 83 4.78 -1.92 -2.63
C CYS A 83 5.34 -2.35 -3.99
N PHE A 84 5.99 -1.46 -4.74
CA PHE A 84 6.58 -1.80 -6.03
C PHE A 84 8.00 -2.35 -5.93
N ALA A 85 8.74 -2.07 -4.86
CA ALA A 85 10.13 -2.50 -4.75
C ALA A 85 10.27 -4.03 -4.76
N GLU A 86 11.25 -4.52 -5.51
CA GLU A 86 11.61 -5.93 -5.51
C GLU A 86 12.23 -6.32 -4.17
N ARG A 87 12.05 -7.59 -3.80
CA ARG A 87 12.63 -8.12 -2.55
C ARG A 87 14.16 -8.08 -2.65
N GLY A 88 14.80 -7.48 -1.64
CA GLY A 88 16.26 -7.36 -1.58
C GLY A 88 16.83 -6.25 -2.47
N SER A 89 16.01 -5.40 -3.08
CA SER A 89 16.52 -4.22 -3.78
C SER A 89 16.85 -3.10 -2.78
N LYS A 90 17.77 -2.22 -3.17
CA LYS A 90 18.04 -0.99 -2.39
C LYS A 90 16.84 -0.06 -2.34
N GLN A 91 15.96 -0.11 -3.34
CA GLN A 91 14.73 0.68 -3.39
C GLN A 91 13.79 0.34 -2.23
N LEU A 92 13.76 -0.93 -1.80
CA LEU A 92 12.99 -1.34 -0.64
C LEU A 92 13.54 -0.68 0.64
N GLY A 93 14.85 -0.77 0.87
CA GLY A 93 15.51 -0.12 2.02
C GLY A 93 15.35 1.40 2.01
N MET A 94 15.57 2.05 0.86
CA MET A 94 15.36 3.50 0.69
C MET A 94 13.92 3.90 0.97
N GLY A 95 12.94 3.12 0.50
CA GLY A 95 11.52 3.38 0.75
C GLY A 95 11.18 3.40 2.25
N TYR A 96 11.72 2.46 3.03
CA TYR A 96 11.57 2.45 4.47
C TYR A 96 12.23 3.66 5.14
N ALA A 97 13.45 4.02 4.75
CA ALA A 97 14.16 5.18 5.29
C ALA A 97 13.44 6.51 4.99
N ASN A 98 12.93 6.65 3.76
CA ASN A 98 12.13 7.82 3.40
C ASN A 98 10.82 7.89 4.20
N ARG A 99 10.19 6.75 4.47
CA ARG A 99 8.99 6.67 5.30
C ARG A 99 9.28 6.95 6.77
N SER A 100 10.42 6.54 7.32
CA SER A 100 10.80 6.88 8.70
C SER A 100 10.94 8.39 8.90
N ALA A 101 11.43 9.11 7.88
CA ALA A 101 11.53 10.56 7.95
C ALA A 101 10.14 11.21 8.12
N VAL A 102 9.11 10.71 7.42
CA VAL A 102 7.74 11.23 7.59
C VAL A 102 7.22 10.98 9.00
N TYR A 103 7.38 9.77 9.53
CA TYR A 103 6.95 9.46 10.89
C TYR A 103 7.70 10.30 11.93
N PHE A 104 8.98 10.58 11.70
CA PHE A 104 9.74 11.47 12.57
C PHE A 104 9.18 12.91 12.57
N GLU A 105 8.87 13.48 11.41
CA GLU A 105 8.25 14.82 11.30
C GLU A 105 6.85 14.89 11.93
N GLN A 106 6.17 13.74 12.03
CA GLN A 106 4.86 13.61 12.66
C GLN A 106 4.93 13.28 14.16
N GLU A 107 6.13 13.23 14.75
CA GLU A 107 6.38 12.84 16.15
C GLU A 107 5.96 11.39 16.49
N GLU A 108 5.79 10.56 15.46
CA GLU A 108 5.42 9.14 15.54
C GLU A 108 6.68 8.27 15.68
N TYR A 109 7.42 8.47 16.76
CA TYR A 109 8.81 7.98 16.91
C TYR A 109 8.94 6.44 16.89
N GLU A 110 7.97 5.71 17.44
CA GLU A 110 7.99 4.25 17.41
C GLU A 110 7.93 3.72 15.97
N PHE A 111 7.07 4.33 15.14
CA PHE A 111 6.98 3.99 13.73
C PHE A 111 8.23 4.41 12.96
N ALA A 112 8.84 5.55 13.31
CA ALA A 112 10.11 5.97 12.72
C ALA A 112 11.22 4.95 13.00
N LEU A 113 11.41 4.54 14.26
CA LEU A 113 12.42 3.56 14.66
C LEU A 113 12.22 2.20 13.99
N TYR A 114 10.97 1.74 13.93
CA TYR A 114 10.63 0.49 13.23
C TYR A 114 11.02 0.54 11.75
N ASN A 115 10.76 1.66 11.07
CA ASN A 115 11.13 1.82 9.67
C ASN A 115 12.64 1.95 9.46
N ILE A 116 13.37 2.55 10.40
CA ILE A 116 14.84 2.57 10.38
C ILE A 116 15.40 1.15 10.48
N GLU A 117 14.84 0.32 11.37
CA GLU A 117 15.24 -1.09 11.47
C GLU A 117 14.95 -1.87 10.18
N LEU A 118 13.78 -1.66 9.58
CA LEU A 118 13.43 -2.24 8.28
C LEU A 118 14.41 -1.81 7.19
N ALA A 119 14.73 -0.51 7.09
CA ALA A 119 15.70 -0.02 6.11
C ALA A 119 17.04 -0.76 6.23
N ARG A 120 17.59 -0.86 7.45
CA ARG A 120 18.85 -1.58 7.74
C ARG A 120 18.79 -3.06 7.37
N LYS A 121 17.64 -3.72 7.56
CA LYS A 121 17.44 -5.13 7.17
C LYS A 121 17.27 -5.34 5.65
N HIS A 122 16.97 -4.29 4.90
CA HIS A 122 16.58 -4.36 3.50
C HIS A 122 17.50 -3.58 2.56
N ASN A 123 18.82 -3.84 2.65
CA ASN A 123 19.83 -3.33 1.72
C ASN A 123 19.80 -1.80 1.54
N TYR A 124 19.51 -1.07 2.62
CA TYR A 124 19.71 0.37 2.63
C TYR A 124 21.20 0.68 2.36
N PRO A 125 21.53 1.62 1.46
CA PRO A 125 22.91 1.86 1.06
C PRO A 125 23.79 2.35 2.21
N GLU A 126 24.97 1.76 2.35
CA GLU A 126 25.92 2.11 3.43
C GLU A 126 26.44 3.54 3.32
N ASP A 127 26.59 4.06 2.09
CA ASP A 127 26.99 5.44 1.80
C ASP A 127 25.96 6.48 2.22
N MET A 128 24.72 6.04 2.52
CA MET A 128 23.63 6.89 3.00
C MET A 128 23.34 6.70 4.49
N MET A 129 24.12 5.88 5.21
CA MET A 129 24.03 5.78 6.67
C MET A 129 24.71 6.98 7.32
N PRO A 130 24.12 7.57 8.38
CA PRO A 130 24.69 8.71 9.10
C PRO A 130 25.94 8.33 9.91
#